data_AF-A0A2S4UDL5-F1
#
_entry.id   AF-A0A2S4UDL5-F1
#
_cell.length_a   1.000
_cell.length_b   1.000
_cell.length_c   1.000
_cell.angle_alpha   90.00
_cell.angle_beta   90.00
_cell.angle_gamma   90.00
#
_symmetry.space_group_name_H-M   'P 1'
#
loop_
_entity.id
_entity.type
_entity.pdbx_description
1 polymer ?
#
loop_
_entity_poly.entity_id
_entity_poly.type
_entity_poly.pdbx_seq_one_letter_code
_entity_poly.pdbx_strand_id
1 'polypeptide(L)'
;MICANGSEFDMVQLEWQNEKRGIHESLQKLSSMIKPSNLAAEEENRSKRKPLSESAIQLARSVVPIMKLSRLFFDKMSKQGMNQKKLPLSTTMCSDQLITISELAQHIDSQISTILESLGDADTYHEPDISKKLTEAVQQIETHFDAGIILILLHFVPIIPDTDGFPVQNYYKDWLATWNTQLSIAVNNHLEACKIFEQNAE
;
A
#
# COMPACT_ATOMS: atom_id res chain seq x y z
N MET A 1 -30.36 12.39 0.00
CA MET A 1 -30.13 11.73 1.30
C MET A 1 -30.14 10.22 1.05
N ILE A 2 -28.98 9.64 0.76
CA ILE A 2 -28.88 8.18 0.54
C ILE A 2 -28.63 7.58 1.92
N CYS A 3 -29.61 6.84 2.43
CA CYS A 3 -29.46 6.09 3.68
C CYS A 3 -28.41 4.99 3.45
N ALA A 4 -27.21 5.15 4.04
CA ALA A 4 -26.21 4.10 4.03
C ALA A 4 -26.69 2.94 4.92
N ASN A 5 -27.16 1.86 4.30
CA ASN A 5 -27.45 0.61 5.00
C ASN A 5 -26.13 -0.14 5.25
N GLY A 6 -25.35 0.29 6.25
CA GLY A 6 -24.06 -0.32 6.63
C GLY A 6 -23.47 0.32 7.89
N SER A 7 -22.52 -0.35 8.55
CA SER A 7 -21.72 0.24 9.62
C SER A 7 -20.74 1.28 9.07
N GLU A 8 -20.22 2.17 9.91
CA GLU A 8 -19.11 3.06 9.54
C GLU A 8 -17.92 2.31 8.94
N PHE A 9 -17.65 1.08 9.41
CA PHE A 9 -16.59 0.26 8.84
C PHE A 9 -16.93 -0.24 7.43
N ASP A 10 -18.18 -0.60 7.16
CA ASP A 10 -18.60 -1.02 5.81
C ASP A 10 -18.43 0.13 4.81
N MET A 11 -18.70 1.37 5.24
CA MET A 11 -18.46 2.58 4.43
C MET A 11 -16.97 2.80 4.16
N VAL A 12 -16.13 2.70 5.18
CA VAL A 12 -14.65 2.79 5.03
C VAL A 12 -14.14 1.72 4.05
N GLN A 13 -14.60 0.48 4.18
CA GLN A 13 -14.16 -0.61 3.30
C GLN A 13 -14.67 -0.46 1.86
N LEU A 14 -15.82 0.18 1.65
CA LEU A 14 -16.33 0.54 0.32
C LEU A 14 -15.36 1.49 -0.39
N GLU A 15 -14.87 2.52 0.31
CA GLU A 15 -13.87 3.46 -0.24
C GLU A 15 -12.58 2.72 -0.63
N TRP A 16 -12.17 1.73 0.16
CA TRP A 16 -10.96 0.95 -0.13
C TRP A 16 -11.07 0.06 -1.38
N GLN A 17 -12.28 -0.33 -1.83
CA GLN A 17 -12.41 -1.27 -2.96
C GLN A 17 -11.85 -0.71 -4.28
N ASN A 18 -12.05 0.58 -4.54
CA ASN A 18 -11.56 1.20 -5.78
C ASN A 18 -10.03 1.20 -5.82
N GLU A 19 -9.40 1.53 -4.70
CA GLU A 19 -7.94 1.66 -4.57
C GLU A 19 -7.23 0.31 -4.60
N LYS A 20 -7.88 -0.76 -4.15
CA LYS A 20 -7.33 -2.12 -4.29
C LYS A 20 -7.03 -2.49 -5.74
N ARG A 21 -7.89 -2.04 -6.67
CA ARG A 21 -7.66 -2.23 -8.10
C ARG A 21 -6.46 -1.40 -8.56
N GLY A 22 -6.35 -0.14 -8.12
CA GLY A 22 -5.21 0.73 -8.40
C GLY A 22 -3.87 0.11 -7.99
N ILE A 23 -3.77 -0.40 -6.76
CA ILE A 23 -2.56 -1.08 -6.26
C ILE A 23 -2.23 -2.33 -7.09
N HIS A 24 -3.24 -3.08 -7.53
CA HIS A 24 -3.02 -4.26 -8.38
C HIS A 24 -2.47 -3.89 -9.76
N GLU A 25 -3.05 -2.90 -10.41
CA GLU A 25 -2.60 -2.38 -11.70
C GLU A 25 -1.19 -1.80 -11.59
N SER A 26 -0.90 -1.08 -10.52
CA SER A 26 0.42 -0.56 -10.16
C SER A 26 1.46 -1.68 -10.01
N LEU A 27 1.11 -2.80 -9.37
CA LEU A 27 1.99 -3.99 -9.29
C LEU A 27 2.26 -4.60 -10.67
N GLN A 28 1.27 -4.62 -11.57
CA GLN A 28 1.46 -5.11 -12.94
C GLN A 28 2.40 -4.18 -13.74
N LYS A 29 2.23 -2.87 -13.58
CA LYS A 29 3.11 -1.85 -14.18
C LYS A 29 4.54 -1.97 -13.66
N LEU A 30 4.73 -2.12 -12.36
CA LEU A 30 6.07 -2.36 -11.79
C LEU A 30 6.68 -3.65 -12.35
N SER A 31 5.89 -4.73 -12.46
CA SER A 31 6.37 -5.98 -13.04
C SER A 31 6.77 -5.84 -14.50
N SER A 32 6.10 -5.00 -15.30
CA SER A 32 6.49 -4.77 -16.68
C SER A 32 7.76 -3.93 -16.80
N MET A 33 8.02 -3.03 -15.84
CA MET A 33 9.27 -2.27 -15.73
C MET A 33 10.47 -3.15 -15.36
N ILE A 34 10.27 -4.16 -14.50
CA ILE A 34 11.35 -5.06 -14.04
C ILE A 34 11.70 -6.15 -15.07
N LYS A 35 10.77 -6.53 -15.96
CA LYS A 35 11.01 -7.61 -16.95
C LYS A 35 12.10 -7.17 -17.95
N PRO A 36 13.16 -7.97 -18.17
CA PRO A 36 14.14 -7.68 -19.21
C PRO A 36 13.48 -7.69 -20.59
N SER A 37 13.84 -6.77 -21.47
CA SER A 37 13.31 -6.63 -22.85
C SER A 37 13.65 -7.79 -23.80
N ASN A 38 13.91 -8.99 -23.31
CA ASN A 38 14.33 -10.15 -24.11
C ASN A 38 13.20 -10.87 -24.85
N LEU A 39 12.02 -10.26 -25.01
CA LEU A 39 11.03 -10.75 -25.96
C LEU A 39 11.18 -9.96 -27.27
N ALA A 40 12.12 -10.44 -28.09
CA ALA A 40 12.07 -10.19 -29.52
C ALA A 40 10.70 -10.66 -30.05
N ALA A 41 10.09 -9.82 -30.88
CA ALA A 41 8.83 -10.05 -31.58
C ALA A 41 7.59 -10.19 -30.67
N GLU A 42 6.94 -9.07 -30.39
CA GLU A 42 5.57 -8.79 -30.84
C GLU A 42 5.07 -7.49 -30.19
N GLU A 43 4.31 -6.73 -30.98
CA GLU A 43 3.52 -5.54 -30.64
C GLU A 43 4.18 -4.16 -30.85
N GLU A 44 3.97 -3.71 -32.09
CA GLU A 44 4.21 -2.41 -32.74
C GLU A 44 3.52 -1.20 -32.06
N ASN A 45 3.22 -1.26 -30.75
CA ASN A 45 2.56 -0.15 -30.05
C ASN A 45 2.99 0.03 -28.59
N ARG A 46 4.03 -0.65 -28.12
CA ARG A 46 4.54 -0.45 -26.77
C ARG A 46 5.40 0.81 -26.71
N SER A 47 4.96 1.77 -25.88
CA SER A 47 5.63 3.04 -25.58
C SER A 47 7.16 2.93 -25.61
N LYS A 48 7.80 3.86 -26.34
CA LYS A 48 9.26 3.99 -26.57
C LYS A 48 10.08 4.27 -25.28
N ARG A 49 9.76 3.64 -24.15
CA ARG A 49 10.53 3.80 -22.92
C ARG A 49 11.77 2.90 -23.00
N LYS A 50 12.94 3.48 -22.75
CA LYS A 50 14.19 2.72 -22.62
C LYS A 50 14.03 1.70 -21.48
N PRO A 51 14.66 0.52 -21.58
CA PRO A 51 14.75 -0.42 -20.47
C PRO A 51 15.47 0.25 -19.29
N LEU A 52 15.05 -0.09 -18.06
CA LEU A 52 15.64 0.44 -16.85
C LEU A 52 17.13 0.04 -16.71
N SER A 53 17.96 0.90 -16.12
CA SER A 53 19.31 0.56 -15.68
C SER A 53 19.27 -0.52 -14.58
N GLU A 54 20.35 -1.28 -14.40
CA GLU A 54 20.40 -2.31 -13.36
C GLU A 54 20.15 -1.71 -11.97
N SER A 55 20.70 -0.53 -11.67
CA SER A 55 20.46 0.18 -10.42
C SER A 55 18.99 0.58 -10.24
N ALA A 56 18.34 1.08 -11.29
CA ALA A 56 16.90 1.39 -11.26
C ALA A 56 16.02 0.13 -11.15
N ILE A 57 16.45 -1.00 -11.73
CA ILE A 57 15.80 -2.31 -11.56
C ILE A 57 15.88 -2.76 -10.10
N GLN A 58 17.00 -2.56 -9.41
CA GLN A 58 17.13 -2.89 -7.99
C GLN A 58 16.21 -2.02 -7.12
N LEU A 59 16.11 -0.72 -7.40
CA LEU A 59 15.12 0.16 -6.76
C LEU A 59 13.69 -0.32 -7.00
N ALA A 60 13.35 -0.64 -8.25
CA ALA A 60 12.02 -1.15 -8.59
C ALA A 60 11.71 -2.46 -7.84
N ARG A 61 12.68 -3.37 -7.71
CA ARG A 61 12.53 -4.63 -6.97
C ARG A 61 12.32 -4.41 -5.47
N SER A 62 13.00 -3.44 -4.86
CA SER A 62 12.89 -3.19 -3.41
C SER A 62 11.54 -2.61 -2.99
N VAL A 63 10.78 -2.00 -3.91
CA VAL A 63 9.41 -1.51 -3.68
C VAL A 63 8.37 -2.65 -3.72
N VAL A 64 8.63 -3.74 -4.45
CA VAL A 64 7.65 -4.83 -4.65
C VAL A 64 7.05 -5.36 -3.33
N PRO A 65 7.83 -5.62 -2.25
CA PRO A 65 7.28 -6.07 -0.98
C PRO A 65 6.32 -5.05 -0.34
N ILE A 66 6.63 -3.75 -0.43
CA ILE A 66 5.79 -2.67 0.12
C ILE A 66 4.41 -2.70 -0.56
N MET A 67 4.37 -2.67 -1.90
CA MET A 67 3.11 -2.69 -2.65
C MET A 67 2.29 -3.97 -2.41
N LYS A 68 2.97 -5.13 -2.30
CA LYS A 68 2.31 -6.40 -1.97
C LYS A 68 1.73 -6.39 -0.56
N LEU A 69 2.44 -5.83 0.41
CA LEU A 69 1.97 -5.70 1.78
C LEU A 69 0.78 -4.72 1.85
N SER A 70 0.84 -3.58 1.16
CA SER A 70 -0.29 -2.65 1.04
C SER A 70 -1.54 -3.34 0.52
N ARG A 71 -1.42 -4.08 -0.59
CA ARG A 71 -2.53 -4.88 -1.13
C ARG A 71 -3.03 -5.91 -0.11
N LEU A 72 -2.12 -6.64 0.53
CA LEU A 72 -2.45 -7.67 1.51
C LEU A 72 -3.23 -7.09 2.69
N PHE A 73 -2.89 -5.88 3.13
CA PHE A 73 -3.61 -5.16 4.17
C PHE A 73 -5.07 -4.92 3.80
N PHE A 74 -5.32 -4.27 2.67
CA PHE A 74 -6.69 -4.00 2.22
C PHE A 74 -7.44 -5.30 1.88
N ASP A 75 -6.76 -6.31 1.34
CA ASP A 75 -7.34 -7.64 1.13
C ASP A 75 -7.74 -8.32 2.44
N LYS A 76 -6.97 -8.12 3.52
CA LYS A 76 -7.28 -8.68 4.84
C LYS A 76 -8.42 -7.91 5.50
N MET A 77 -8.34 -6.58 5.50
CA MET A 77 -9.24 -5.71 6.24
C MET A 77 -10.60 -5.57 5.57
N SER A 78 -10.69 -5.71 4.25
CA SER A 78 -11.97 -5.73 3.51
C SER A 78 -12.62 -7.12 3.42
N LYS A 79 -12.05 -8.17 4.05
CA LYS A 79 -12.64 -9.51 4.04
C LYS A 79 -13.76 -9.64 5.05
N GLN A 80 -14.74 -10.47 4.69
CA GLN A 80 -15.94 -10.79 5.45
C GLN A 80 -15.66 -11.26 6.90
N GLY A 81 -14.42 -11.65 7.24
CA GLY A 81 -13.95 -11.97 8.60
C GLY A 81 -14.07 -10.81 9.62
N MET A 82 -13.86 -9.56 9.20
CA MET A 82 -14.11 -8.39 10.05
C MET A 82 -15.61 -8.04 10.14
N ASN A 83 -16.41 -8.52 9.18
CA ASN A 83 -17.80 -8.12 8.96
C ASN A 83 -18.82 -9.25 9.24
N GLN A 84 -18.41 -10.34 9.91
CA GLN A 84 -19.25 -11.56 10.02
C GLN A 84 -20.53 -11.36 10.84
N LYS A 85 -20.59 -10.30 11.67
CA LYS A 85 -21.79 -9.87 12.37
C LYS A 85 -21.94 -8.38 12.16
N LYS A 86 -23.19 -7.89 12.12
CA LYS A 86 -23.51 -6.46 12.01
C LYS A 86 -22.69 -5.71 13.06
N LEU A 87 -21.60 -5.08 12.64
CA LEU A 87 -20.89 -4.14 13.47
C LEU A 87 -21.89 -3.06 13.89
N PRO A 88 -21.76 -2.46 15.07
CA PRO A 88 -22.51 -1.28 15.45
C PRO A 88 -22.47 -0.26 14.32
N LEU A 89 -23.61 0.39 14.09
CA LEU A 89 -23.74 1.36 13.01
C LEU A 89 -22.76 2.54 13.17
N SER A 90 -22.39 2.86 14.41
CA SER A 90 -21.45 3.91 14.76
C SER A 90 -20.35 3.39 15.70
N THR A 91 -19.13 3.83 15.44
CA THR A 91 -17.98 3.72 16.33
C THR A 91 -17.93 4.90 17.30
N THR A 92 -16.93 4.95 18.17
CA THR A 92 -16.64 6.09 19.04
C THR A 92 -15.66 7.10 18.41
N MET A 93 -15.35 6.95 17.12
CA MET A 93 -14.39 7.82 16.43
C MET A 93 -14.93 9.24 16.25
N CYS A 94 -14.03 10.23 16.31
CA CYS A 94 -14.34 11.57 15.84
C CYS A 94 -14.27 11.64 14.30
N SER A 95 -14.81 12.71 13.72
CA SER A 95 -14.82 12.92 12.26
C SER A 95 -13.43 12.85 11.64
N ASP A 96 -12.41 13.42 12.28
CA ASP A 96 -11.04 13.42 11.74
C ASP A 96 -10.45 12.01 11.68
N GLN A 97 -10.76 11.17 12.68
CA GLN A 97 -10.35 9.76 12.71
C GLN A 97 -11.07 8.96 11.61
N LEU A 98 -12.37 9.21 11.41
CA LEU A 98 -13.14 8.59 10.33
C LEU A 98 -12.61 8.98 8.94
N ILE A 99 -12.26 10.25 8.73
CA ILE A 99 -11.64 10.71 7.49
C ILE A 99 -10.30 10.02 7.28
N THR A 100 -9.44 10.00 8.30
CA THR A 100 -8.10 9.39 8.24
C THR A 100 -8.18 7.92 7.78
N ILE A 101 -9.10 7.14 8.34
CA ILE A 101 -9.22 5.73 7.98
C ILE A 101 -9.92 5.51 6.62
N SER A 102 -10.90 6.36 6.28
CA SER A 102 -11.60 6.28 4.99
C SER A 102 -10.66 6.59 3.82
N GLU A 103 -9.88 7.67 3.93
CA GLU A 103 -8.96 8.11 2.88
C GLU A 103 -7.65 7.32 2.83
N LEU A 104 -7.40 6.42 3.79
CA LEU A 104 -6.16 5.65 3.89
C LEU A 104 -5.77 5.03 2.54
N ALA A 105 -6.68 4.32 1.88
CA ALA A 105 -6.35 3.64 0.64
C ALA A 105 -5.98 4.60 -0.50
N GLN A 106 -6.64 5.76 -0.57
CA GLN A 106 -6.35 6.79 -1.57
C GLN A 106 -4.96 7.39 -1.35
N HIS A 107 -4.61 7.69 -0.08
CA HIS A 107 -3.27 8.20 0.25
C HIS A 107 -2.19 7.18 -0.12
N ILE A 108 -2.40 5.89 0.15
CA ILE A 108 -1.46 4.83 -0.22
C ILE A 108 -1.33 4.68 -1.74
N ASP A 109 -2.44 4.69 -2.50
CA ASP A 109 -2.39 4.60 -3.96
C ASP A 109 -1.69 5.80 -4.59
N SER A 110 -1.92 7.01 -4.05
CA SER A 110 -1.22 8.23 -4.47
C SER A 110 0.29 8.10 -4.30
N GLN A 111 0.79 7.62 -3.16
CA GLN A 111 2.23 7.42 -2.94
C GLN A 111 2.80 6.33 -3.86
N ILE A 112 2.05 5.25 -4.10
CA ILE A 112 2.45 4.20 -5.06
C ILE A 112 2.58 4.76 -6.48
N SER A 113 1.66 5.64 -6.88
CA SER A 113 1.70 6.32 -8.17
C SER A 113 2.95 7.20 -8.29
N THR A 114 3.26 7.98 -7.25
CA THR A 114 4.50 8.79 -7.18
C THR A 114 5.77 7.92 -7.30
N ILE A 115 5.79 6.74 -6.68
CA ILE A 115 6.91 5.80 -6.80
C ILE A 115 7.06 5.32 -8.25
N LEU A 116 5.97 4.93 -8.90
CA LEU A 116 6.01 4.44 -10.28
C LEU A 116 6.40 5.49 -11.31
N GLU A 117 6.01 6.75 -11.09
CA GLU A 117 6.43 7.88 -11.90
C GLU A 117 7.94 8.12 -11.73
N SER A 118 8.40 8.23 -10.48
CA SER A 118 9.82 8.45 -10.17
C SER A 118 10.73 7.34 -10.72
N LEU A 119 10.29 6.07 -10.64
CA LEU A 119 11.01 4.94 -11.24
C LEU A 119 11.02 5.00 -12.78
N GLY A 120 9.97 5.55 -13.41
CA GLY A 120 9.92 5.70 -14.87
C GLY A 120 10.85 6.80 -15.38
N ASP A 121 11.09 7.82 -14.55
CA ASP A 121 11.95 8.95 -14.89
C ASP A 121 13.43 8.69 -14.55
N ALA A 122 13.71 7.64 -13.78
CA ALA A 122 15.04 7.32 -13.24
C ALA A 122 16.19 7.28 -14.27
N ASP A 123 15.90 6.86 -15.50
CA ASP A 123 16.89 6.78 -16.59
C ASP A 123 16.63 7.79 -17.73
N THR A 124 15.53 8.54 -17.66
CA THR A 124 15.11 9.46 -18.72
C THR A 124 15.57 10.89 -18.45
N TYR A 125 15.46 11.30 -17.19
CA TYR A 125 15.89 12.60 -16.71
C TYR A 125 16.95 12.33 -15.65
N HIS A 126 18.09 13.01 -15.73
CA HIS A 126 19.07 13.02 -14.65
C HIS A 126 18.50 13.86 -13.51
N GLU A 127 17.37 13.42 -12.96
CA GLU A 127 16.61 14.14 -11.96
C GLU A 127 17.35 13.96 -10.64
N PRO A 128 17.95 15.02 -10.09
CA PRO A 128 18.89 14.91 -8.98
C PRO A 128 18.22 14.55 -7.64
N ASP A 129 16.93 14.18 -7.65
CA ASP A 129 16.12 14.00 -6.43
C ASP A 129 15.27 12.72 -6.44
N ILE A 130 15.54 11.76 -7.34
CA ILE A 130 14.77 10.50 -7.43
C ILE A 130 14.82 9.73 -6.11
N SER A 131 16.01 9.54 -5.52
CA SER A 131 16.17 8.81 -4.25
C SER A 131 15.39 9.45 -3.11
N LYS A 132 15.34 10.79 -3.06
CA LYS A 132 14.60 11.51 -2.04
C LYS A 132 13.09 11.39 -2.25
N LYS A 133 12.58 11.57 -3.47
CA LYS A 133 11.15 11.37 -3.78
C LYS A 133 10.68 9.97 -3.42
N LEU A 134 11.48 8.94 -3.76
CA LEU A 134 11.19 7.56 -3.42
C LEU A 134 11.20 7.33 -1.90
N THR A 135 12.20 7.87 -1.21
CA THR A 135 12.32 7.83 0.25
C THR A 135 11.10 8.46 0.94
N GLU A 136 10.73 9.67 0.54
CA GLU A 136 9.59 10.39 1.09
C GLU A 136 8.29 9.60 0.86
N ALA A 137 8.08 9.08 -0.35
CA ALA A 137 6.87 8.33 -0.67
C ALA A 137 6.71 7.05 0.18
N VAL A 138 7.78 6.27 0.39
CA VAL A 138 7.68 5.07 1.23
C VAL A 138 7.51 5.37 2.72
N GLN A 139 8.08 6.49 3.20
CA GLN A 139 7.88 6.94 4.58
C GLN A 139 6.46 7.44 4.83
N GLN A 140 5.86 8.12 3.84
CA GLN A 140 4.44 8.50 3.89
C GLN A 140 3.55 7.26 3.91
N ILE A 141 3.86 6.23 3.12
CA ILE A 141 3.15 4.94 3.18
C ILE A 141 3.18 4.35 4.59
N GLU A 142 4.36 4.27 5.22
CA GLU A 142 4.50 3.75 6.59
C GLU A 142 3.69 4.58 7.59
N THR A 143 3.81 5.91 7.53
CA THR A 143 3.09 6.84 8.43
C THR A 143 1.57 6.70 8.32
N HIS A 144 1.04 6.61 7.11
CA HIS A 144 -0.40 6.43 6.89
C HIS A 144 -0.88 5.07 7.42
N PHE A 145 -0.10 4.01 7.23
CA PHE A 145 -0.44 2.71 7.78
C PHE A 145 -0.38 2.69 9.31
N ASP A 146 0.62 3.29 9.94
CA ASP A 146 0.69 3.39 11.40
C ASP A 146 -0.56 4.07 11.97
N ALA A 147 -0.97 5.22 11.39
CA ALA A 147 -2.18 5.91 11.79
C ALA A 147 -3.43 5.03 11.61
N GLY A 148 -3.57 4.37 10.45
CA GLY A 148 -4.71 3.50 10.16
C GLY A 148 -4.79 2.27 11.08
N ILE A 149 -3.64 1.64 11.36
CA ILE A 149 -3.55 0.47 12.26
C ILE A 149 -3.97 0.85 13.67
N ILE A 150 -3.52 2.00 14.18
CA ILE A 150 -3.91 2.47 15.51
C ILE A 150 -5.44 2.63 15.59
N LEU A 151 -6.06 3.24 14.58
CA LEU A 151 -7.52 3.41 14.54
C LEU A 151 -8.26 2.08 14.47
N ILE A 152 -7.76 1.12 13.68
CA ILE A 152 -8.33 -0.23 13.60
C ILE A 152 -8.25 -0.95 14.94
N LEU A 153 -7.09 -0.92 15.59
CA LEU A 153 -6.88 -1.56 16.90
C LEU A 153 -7.73 -0.92 18.01
N LEU A 154 -7.94 0.39 17.96
CA LEU A 154 -8.66 1.13 18.99
C LEU A 154 -10.18 1.05 18.82
N HIS A 155 -10.67 1.13 17.59
CA HIS A 155 -12.11 1.32 17.32
C HIS A 155 -12.78 0.13 16.65
N PHE A 156 -12.09 -0.62 15.78
CA PHE A 156 -12.73 -1.72 15.04
C PHE A 156 -12.51 -3.07 15.70
N VAL A 157 -11.29 -3.41 16.10
CA VAL A 157 -10.96 -4.70 16.72
C VAL A 157 -11.77 -4.99 17.99
N PRO A 158 -11.91 -4.05 18.96
CA PRO A 158 -12.63 -4.34 20.21
C PRO A 158 -14.13 -4.59 20.04
N ILE A 159 -14.69 -4.15 18.91
CA ILE A 159 -16.11 -4.29 18.59
C ILE A 159 -16.41 -5.68 18.03
N ILE A 160 -15.41 -6.39 17.52
CA ILE A 160 -15.60 -7.72 16.95
C ILE A 160 -15.94 -8.69 18.08
N PRO A 161 -17.08 -9.40 18.00
CA PRO A 161 -17.45 -10.35 19.04
C PRO A 161 -16.53 -11.55 18.99
N ASP A 162 -15.88 -11.86 20.12
CA ASP A 162 -15.19 -13.13 20.29
C ASP A 162 -16.24 -14.26 20.26
N THR A 163 -16.10 -15.17 19.30
CA THR A 163 -16.96 -16.36 19.20
C THR A 163 -16.36 -17.48 20.02
N ASP A 164 -17.21 -18.28 20.69
CA ASP A 164 -16.78 -19.47 21.42
C ASP A 164 -15.89 -20.37 20.54
N GLY A 165 -14.60 -20.44 20.90
CA GLY A 165 -13.58 -21.26 20.22
C GLY A 165 -12.65 -20.53 19.25
N PHE A 166 -12.85 -19.25 18.95
CA PHE A 166 -11.90 -18.48 18.12
C PHE A 166 -11.77 -17.03 18.63
N PRO A 167 -10.62 -16.66 19.25
CA PRO A 167 -10.39 -15.33 19.79
C PRO A 167 -10.06 -14.35 18.65
N VAL A 168 -11.10 -13.88 17.94
CA VAL A 168 -11.00 -13.07 16.73
C VAL A 168 -10.19 -11.79 17.01
N GLN A 169 -10.38 -11.17 18.17
CA GLN A 169 -9.67 -9.93 18.49
C GLN A 169 -8.16 -10.13 18.58
N ASN A 170 -7.72 -11.19 19.29
CA ASN A 170 -6.29 -11.51 19.41
C ASN A 170 -5.70 -11.88 18.06
N TYR A 171 -6.44 -12.63 17.24
CA TYR A 171 -6.03 -12.95 15.88
C TYR A 171 -5.71 -11.69 15.04
N TYR A 172 -6.57 -10.68 15.07
CA TYR A 172 -6.33 -9.45 14.32
C TYR A 172 -5.18 -8.61 14.91
N LYS A 173 -5.04 -8.55 16.24
CA LYS A 173 -3.91 -7.88 16.90
C LYS A 173 -2.57 -8.49 16.48
N ASP A 174 -2.45 -9.81 16.55
CA ASP A 174 -1.22 -10.54 16.20
C ASP A 174 -0.91 -10.41 14.72
N TRP A 175 -1.95 -10.50 13.87
CA TRP A 175 -1.80 -10.34 12.43
C TRP A 175 -1.32 -8.93 12.07
N LEU A 176 -1.92 -7.89 12.66
CA LEU A 176 -1.53 -6.49 12.44
C LEU A 176 -0.10 -6.21 12.91
N ALA A 177 0.28 -6.72 14.09
CA ALA A 177 1.64 -6.56 14.61
C ALA A 177 2.68 -7.22 13.69
N THR A 178 2.38 -8.44 13.21
CA THR A 178 3.24 -9.15 12.27
C THR A 178 3.35 -8.41 10.94
N TRP A 179 2.21 -7.95 10.40
CA TRP A 179 2.16 -7.20 9.16
C TRP A 179 2.95 -5.89 9.25
N ASN A 180 2.81 -5.14 10.36
CA ASN A 180 3.53 -3.87 10.54
C ASN A 180 5.04 -4.07 10.58
N THR A 181 5.49 -5.13 11.28
CA THR A 181 6.91 -5.50 11.31
C THR A 181 7.42 -5.81 9.90
N GLN A 182 6.64 -6.52 9.08
CA GLN A 182 7.01 -6.82 7.69
C GLN A 182 7.07 -5.56 6.83
N LEU A 183 6.15 -4.61 7.02
CA LEU A 183 6.16 -3.33 6.31
C LEU A 183 7.41 -2.52 6.67
N SER A 184 7.70 -2.33 7.95
CA SER A 184 8.88 -1.56 8.39
C SER A 184 10.18 -2.19 7.89
N ILE A 185 10.29 -3.52 7.83
CA ILE A 185 11.44 -4.19 7.22
C ILE A 185 11.54 -3.87 5.72
N ALA A 186 10.41 -3.94 4.99
CA ALA A 186 10.38 -3.63 3.57
C ALA A 186 10.74 -2.17 3.27
N VAL A 187 10.23 -1.23 4.07
CA VAL A 187 10.56 0.20 3.99
C VAL A 187 12.05 0.41 4.24
N ASN A 188 12.61 -0.13 5.32
CA ASN A 188 14.04 0.00 5.62
C ASN A 188 14.93 -0.57 4.50
N ASN A 189 14.56 -1.72 3.92
CA ASN A 189 15.28 -2.29 2.78
C ASN A 189 15.23 -1.39 1.55
N HIS A 190 14.10 -0.71 1.30
CA HIS A 190 13.98 0.25 0.20
C HIS A 190 14.80 1.53 0.45
N LEU A 191 14.79 2.05 1.69
CA LEU A 191 15.62 3.19 2.06
C LEU A 191 17.10 2.91 1.83
N GLU A 192 17.55 1.70 2.17
CA GLU A 192 18.94 1.30 1.91
C GLU A 192 19.23 1.21 0.40
N ALA A 193 18.29 0.69 -0.39
CA ALA A 193 18.41 0.66 -1.84
C ALA A 193 18.51 2.08 -2.44
N CYS A 194 17.77 3.06 -1.90
CA CYS A 194 17.85 4.47 -2.33
C CYS A 194 19.23 5.08 -2.07
N LYS A 195 19.84 4.81 -0.90
CA LYS A 195 21.20 5.28 -0.58
C LYS A 195 22.23 4.68 -1.53
N ILE A 196 22.14 3.38 -1.80
CA ILE A 196 23.05 2.70 -2.74
C ILE A 196 22.88 3.26 -4.15
N PHE A 197 21.66 3.55 -4.58
CA PHE A 197 21.41 4.17 -5.89
C PHE A 197 22.05 5.55 -5.99
N GLU A 198 21.89 6.39 -4.97
CA GLU A 198 22.48 7.74 -4.92
C GLU A 198 24.01 7.70 -4.98
N GLN A 199 24.65 6.81 -4.21
CA GLN A 199 26.11 6.62 -4.23
C GLN A 199 26.66 6.13 -5.57
N ASN A 200 25.86 5.41 -6.36
CA ASN A 200 26.28 4.93 -7.69
C ASN A 200 26.04 5.96 -8.81
N ALA A 201 25.33 7.06 -8.51
CA ALA A 201 25.06 8.14 -9.46
C ALA A 201 26.10 9.27 -9.40
N GLU A 202 26.91 9.32 -8.33
CA GLU A 202 28.09 10.20 -8.17
C GLU A 202 29.34 9.64 -8.87
#